data_AF-A0A968Q0L4-F1
#
_entry.id   AF-A0A968Q0L4-F1
#
_cell.length_a   1.000
_cell.length_b   1.000
_cell.length_c   1.000
_cell.angle_alpha   90.00
_cell.angle_beta   90.00
_cell.angle_gamma   90.00
#
_symmetry.space_group_name_H-M   'P 1'
#
loop_
_entity.id
_entity.type
_entity.pdbx_description
1 polymer ?
#
loop_
_entity_poly.entity_id
_entity_poly.type
_entity_poly.pdbx_seq_one_letter_code
_entity_poly.pdbx_strand_id
1 'polypeptide(L)'
;MLGHYYQAQFCPNEYGTVVADEWVRAGANRPGIQVDRWQVTPSSLESIVLLQSNSAIGIGSGCLSLLPGQKPWLLSSFVASFKAAAAKRINLWRNQPGQPVWQCGYQGQIIPNSTRLTQMRARLGQSVS
;
A
#
# COMPACT_ATOMS: atom_id res chain seq x y z
N MET A 1 3.80 -4.34 15.61
CA MET A 1 3.69 -5.68 14.99
C MET A 1 4.72 -5.89 13.90
N LEU A 2 5.03 -4.87 13.08
CA LEU A 2 5.91 -5.00 11.90
C LEU A 2 7.39 -4.67 12.18
N GLY A 3 7.72 -4.30 13.41
CA GLY A 3 9.06 -3.87 13.79
C GLY A 3 9.00 -3.03 15.06
N HIS A 4 10.14 -2.43 15.40
CA HIS A 4 10.27 -1.48 16.49
C HIS A 4 11.23 -0.36 16.08
N TYR A 5 11.20 0.76 16.82
CA TYR A 5 12.21 1.80 16.66
C TYR A 5 13.36 1.53 17.63
N TYR A 6 14.59 1.57 17.13
CA TYR A 6 15.81 1.54 17.93
C TYR A 6 16.64 2.77 17.57
N GLN A 7 16.96 3.62 18.55
CA GLN A 7 17.71 4.88 18.34
C GLN A 7 17.18 5.75 17.17
N ALA A 8 15.85 5.95 17.11
CA ALA A 8 15.15 6.68 16.05
C ALA A 8 15.22 6.05 14.64
N GLN A 9 15.78 4.85 14.50
CA GLN A 9 15.76 4.07 13.27
C GLN A 9 14.68 2.99 13.33
N PHE A 10 13.96 2.81 12.22
CA PHE A 10 12.97 1.74 12.13
C PHE A 10 13.68 0.42 11.83
N CYS A 11 13.53 -0.55 12.73
CA CYS A 11 14.01 -1.91 12.56
C CYS A 11 12.82 -2.83 12.23
N PRO A 12 12.64 -3.22 10.95
CA PRO A 12 11.59 -4.17 10.59
C PRO A 12 11.91 -5.54 11.20
N ASN A 13 10.87 -6.22 11.67
CA ASN A 13 10.99 -7.65 11.96
C ASN A 13 10.67 -8.48 10.70
N GLU A 14 10.58 -9.79 10.84
CA GLU A 14 10.23 -10.70 9.74
C GLU A 14 8.90 -10.31 9.07
N TYR A 15 7.91 -9.87 9.86
CA TYR A 15 6.63 -9.41 9.33
C TYR A 15 6.75 -8.08 8.57
N GLY A 16 7.51 -7.12 9.09
CA GLY A 16 7.79 -5.87 8.39
C GLY A 16 8.51 -6.08 7.06
N THR A 17 9.45 -7.03 7.04
CA THR A 17 10.17 -7.42 5.82
C THR A 17 9.23 -8.05 4.80
N VAL A 18 8.36 -8.99 5.23
CA VAL A 18 7.34 -9.57 4.35
C VAL A 18 6.39 -8.51 3.79
N VAL A 19 6.00 -7.53 4.61
CA VAL A 19 5.15 -6.41 4.18
C VAL A 19 5.85 -5.56 3.13
N ALA A 20 7.12 -5.21 3.33
CA ALA A 20 7.92 -4.46 2.38
C ALA A 20 8.06 -5.21 1.05
N ASP A 21 8.44 -6.50 1.08
CA ASP A 21 8.58 -7.36 -0.10
C ASP A 21 7.29 -7.41 -0.91
N GLU A 22 6.16 -7.69 -0.25
CA GLU A 22 4.87 -7.82 -0.92
C GLU A 22 4.38 -6.48 -1.46
N TRP A 23 4.70 -5.37 -0.81
CA TRP A 23 4.33 -4.05 -1.31
C TRP A 23 5.06 -3.72 -2.61
N VAL A 24 6.39 -3.93 -2.65
CA VAL A 24 7.21 -3.72 -3.84
C VAL A 24 6.75 -4.65 -4.98
N ARG A 25 6.53 -5.93 -4.67
CA ARG A 25 6.04 -6.92 -5.64
C ARG A 25 4.66 -6.57 -6.19
N ALA A 26 3.73 -6.15 -5.33
CA ALA A 26 2.39 -5.77 -5.75
C ALA A 26 2.46 -4.55 -6.69
N GLY A 27 3.25 -3.54 -6.36
CA GLY A 27 3.42 -2.33 -7.16
C GLY A 27 3.99 -2.62 -8.55
N ALA A 28 4.99 -3.50 -8.65
CA ALA A 28 5.62 -3.86 -9.92
C ALA A 28 4.67 -4.63 -10.87
N ASN A 29 3.73 -5.41 -10.32
CA ASN A 29 2.90 -6.33 -11.08
C ASN A 29 1.50 -5.77 -11.45
N ARG A 30 1.20 -4.51 -11.11
CA ARG A 30 -0.15 -3.95 -11.30
C ARG A 30 -0.16 -2.81 -12.33
N PRO A 31 -0.65 -3.06 -13.57
CA PRO A 31 -0.79 -2.00 -14.55
C PRO A 31 -1.79 -0.93 -14.06
N GLY A 32 -1.49 0.34 -14.36
CA GLY A 32 -2.28 1.49 -13.93
C GLY A 32 -1.98 1.98 -12.51
N ILE A 33 -1.05 1.33 -11.80
CA ILE A 33 -0.60 1.72 -10.47
C ILE A 33 0.90 1.96 -10.49
N GLN A 34 1.31 3.12 -10.00
CA GLN A 34 2.71 3.46 -9.79
C GLN A 34 2.91 3.78 -8.31
N VAL A 35 3.78 3.02 -7.65
CA VAL A 35 4.20 3.30 -6.27
C VAL A 35 5.32 4.34 -6.31
N ASP A 36 5.16 5.45 -5.60
CA ASP A 36 6.10 6.58 -5.60
C ASP A 36 7.03 6.55 -4.39
N ARG A 37 6.44 6.75 -3.22
CA ARG A 37 7.11 6.68 -1.93
C ARG A 37 6.29 5.80 -1.01
N TRP A 38 6.97 5.06 -0.15
CA TRP A 38 6.35 4.22 0.85
C TRP A 38 7.29 4.02 2.01
N GLN A 39 6.71 3.77 3.18
CA GLN A 39 7.43 3.39 4.38
C GLN A 39 6.61 2.36 5.16
N VAL A 40 7.32 1.43 5.80
CA VAL A 40 6.74 0.54 6.79
C VAL A 40 7.04 1.15 8.15
N THR A 41 6.02 1.29 8.97
CA THR A 41 6.11 1.68 10.38
C THR A 41 5.79 0.47 11.25
N PRO A 42 6.01 0.53 12.58
CA PRO A 42 5.68 -0.58 13.48
C PRO A 42 4.22 -1.04 13.42
N SER A 43 3.29 -0.15 13.01
CA SER A 43 1.84 -0.36 13.03
C SER A 43 1.18 -0.31 11.65
N SER A 44 1.76 0.39 10.68
CA SER A 44 1.12 0.67 9.39
C SER A 44 2.12 0.62 8.23
N LEU A 45 1.59 0.46 7.02
CA LEU A 45 2.30 0.79 5.79
C LEU A 45 1.68 2.09 5.26
N GLU A 46 2.52 3.08 5.00
CA GLU A 46 2.11 4.36 4.41
C GLU A 46 2.72 4.48 3.02
N SER A 47 1.92 4.89 2.04
CA SER A 47 2.41 5.03 0.66
C SER A 47 1.68 6.10 -0.13
N ILE A 48 2.42 6.70 -1.05
CA ILE A 48 1.91 7.52 -2.14
C ILE A 48 1.86 6.63 -3.38
N VAL A 49 0.65 6.53 -3.95
CA VAL A 49 0.37 5.76 -5.15
C VAL A 49 -0.21 6.71 -6.20
N LEU A 50 0.34 6.69 -7.41
CA LEU A 50 -0.26 7.34 -8.57
C LEU A 50 -1.11 6.33 -9.33
N LEU A 51 -2.35 6.73 -9.61
CA LEU A 51 -3.26 5.96 -10.45
C LEU A 51 -3.19 6.52 -11.86
N GLN A 52 -2.72 5.72 -12.80
CA GLN A 52 -2.69 6.08 -14.21
C GLN A 52 -4.03 5.71 -14.83
N SER A 53 -4.77 6.71 -15.31
CA SER A 53 -5.98 6.49 -16.09
C SER A 53 -5.59 6.05 -17.49
N ASN A 54 -5.42 4.75 -17.70
CA ASN A 54 -5.23 4.23 -19.05
C ASN A 54 -6.57 4.31 -19.77
N SER A 55 -6.79 5.36 -20.57
CA SER A 55 -8.02 5.61 -21.34
C SER A 55 -8.26 4.62 -22.49
N ALA A 56 -7.70 3.40 -22.42
CA ALA A 56 -7.66 2.46 -23.54
C ALA A 56 -8.59 1.23 -23.39
N ILE A 57 -9.44 1.17 -22.36
CA ILE A 57 -10.40 0.06 -22.21
C ILE A 57 -11.80 0.59 -22.47
N GLY A 58 -12.24 0.46 -23.73
CA GLY A 58 -13.60 0.71 -24.20
C GLY A 58 -14.63 -0.31 -23.68
N ILE A 59 -14.69 -0.49 -22.37
CA ILE A 59 -15.72 -1.26 -21.68
C ILE A 59 -16.20 -0.37 -20.55
N GLY A 60 -17.46 0.05 -20.63
CA GLY A 60 -17.97 1.27 -20.00
C GLY A 60 -17.55 1.50 -18.56
N SER A 61 -17.07 2.73 -18.28
CA SER A 61 -17.30 3.56 -17.08
C SER A 61 -17.47 2.92 -15.70
N GLY A 62 -17.00 1.70 -15.43
CA GLY A 62 -17.15 1.04 -14.12
C GLY A 62 -15.94 1.19 -13.20
N CYS A 63 -14.81 1.70 -13.72
CA CYS A 63 -13.50 1.61 -13.08
C CYS A 63 -13.01 2.91 -12.40
N LEU A 64 -13.61 4.05 -12.72
CA LEU A 64 -13.27 5.37 -12.16
C LEU A 64 -14.50 5.92 -11.45
N SER A 65 -14.59 5.68 -10.14
CA SER A 65 -15.58 6.23 -9.19
C SER A 65 -16.70 7.10 -9.81
N LEU A 66 -17.81 6.48 -10.20
CA LEU A 66 -19.01 7.22 -10.65
C LEU A 66 -19.77 7.88 -9.49
N LEU A 67 -19.41 7.58 -8.23
CA LEU A 67 -20.11 8.06 -7.05
C LEU A 67 -19.19 8.89 -6.13
N PRO A 68 -19.66 10.06 -5.64
CA PRO A 68 -18.96 10.84 -4.63
C PRO A 68 -18.65 9.99 -3.39
N GLY A 69 -17.39 9.96 -2.97
CA GLY A 69 -16.94 9.21 -1.79
C GLY A 69 -16.50 7.76 -2.03
N GLN A 70 -16.63 7.21 -3.26
CA GLN A 70 -16.07 5.90 -3.58
C GLN A 70 -14.57 5.99 -3.89
N LYS A 71 -13.78 5.14 -3.23
CA LYS A 71 -12.37 4.98 -3.56
C LYS A 71 -12.24 4.35 -4.95
N PRO A 72 -11.23 4.75 -5.74
CA PRO A 72 -11.01 4.16 -7.06
C PRO A 72 -10.96 2.63 -6.98
N TRP A 73 -11.70 1.95 -7.86
CA TRP A 73 -11.74 0.49 -7.86
C TRP A 73 -10.35 -0.11 -8.05
N LEU A 74 -9.54 0.49 -8.93
CA LEU A 74 -8.17 0.08 -9.20
C LEU A 74 -7.32 0.05 -7.92
N LEU A 75 -7.41 1.12 -7.10
CA LEU A 75 -6.72 1.20 -5.81
C LEU A 75 -7.28 0.19 -4.81
N SER A 76 -8.61 0.06 -4.73
CA SER A 76 -9.26 -0.85 -3.79
C SER A 76 -8.89 -2.31 -4.06
N SER A 77 -8.93 -2.73 -5.33
CA SER A 77 -8.54 -4.06 -5.78
C SER A 77 -7.05 -4.33 -5.53
N PHE A 78 -6.19 -3.34 -5.78
CA PHE A 78 -4.77 -3.42 -5.49
C PHE A 78 -4.49 -3.63 -4.00
N VAL A 79 -5.03 -2.77 -3.13
CA VAL A 79 -4.84 -2.88 -1.68
C VAL A 79 -5.39 -4.22 -1.16
N ALA A 80 -6.53 -4.69 -1.67
CA ALA A 80 -7.08 -5.99 -1.31
C ALA A 80 -6.14 -7.14 -1.68
N SER A 81 -5.61 -7.14 -2.91
CA SER A 81 -4.67 -8.17 -3.38
C SER A 81 -3.37 -8.19 -2.56
N PHE A 82 -2.81 -7.01 -2.26
CA PHE A 82 -1.64 -6.87 -1.41
C PHE A 82 -1.90 -7.40 0.00
N LYS A 83 -2.99 -6.97 0.64
CA LYS A 83 -3.34 -7.41 2.00
C LYS A 83 -3.49 -8.92 2.09
N ALA A 84 -4.13 -9.54 1.11
CA ALA A 84 -4.31 -10.98 1.06
C ALA A 84 -2.97 -11.72 0.93
N ALA A 85 -2.09 -11.28 0.01
CA ALA A 85 -0.79 -11.89 -0.21
C ALA A 85 0.12 -11.77 1.02
N ALA A 86 0.22 -10.57 1.60
CA ALA A 86 1.00 -10.33 2.81
C ALA A 86 0.44 -11.08 4.03
N ALA A 87 -0.89 -11.10 4.22
CA ALA A 87 -1.51 -11.85 5.31
C ALA A 87 -1.23 -13.35 5.19
N LYS A 88 -1.28 -13.90 3.96
CA LYS A 88 -0.94 -15.31 3.70
C LYS A 88 0.49 -15.62 4.11
N ARG A 89 1.47 -14.82 3.65
CA ARG A 89 2.89 -15.03 4.02
C ARG A 89 3.09 -14.90 5.53
N ILE A 90 2.57 -13.85 6.16
CA ILE A 90 2.70 -13.64 7.61
C ILE A 90 2.08 -14.80 8.41
N ASN A 91 0.90 -15.28 8.02
CA ASN A 91 0.23 -16.38 8.73
C ASN A 91 0.96 -17.71 8.57
N LEU A 92 1.62 -17.95 7.44
CA LEU A 92 2.50 -19.11 7.26
C LEU A 92 3.71 -19.03 8.19
N TRP A 93 4.35 -17.86 8.30
CA TRP A 93 5.45 -17.63 9.25
C TRP A 93 5.02 -17.80 10.70
N ARG A 94 3.80 -17.40 11.05
CA ARG A 94 3.22 -17.56 12.40
C ARG A 94 2.80 -18.98 12.74
N ASN A 95 2.75 -19.88 11.76
CA ASN A 95 2.08 -21.17 11.87
C ASN A 95 0.61 -21.05 12.37
N GLN A 96 -0.06 -19.95 11.99
CA GLN A 96 -1.44 -19.63 12.39
C GLN A 96 -2.25 -19.23 11.16
N PRO A 97 -2.56 -20.18 10.25
CA PRO A 97 -3.35 -19.89 9.06
C PRO A 97 -4.74 -19.35 9.45
N GLY A 98 -5.16 -18.27 8.79
CA GLY A 98 -6.50 -17.68 8.95
C GLY A 98 -6.64 -16.59 10.01
N GLN A 99 -5.59 -16.31 10.80
CA GLN A 99 -5.65 -15.20 11.77
C GLN A 99 -5.63 -13.82 11.08
N PRO A 100 -6.38 -12.83 11.58
CA PRO A 100 -6.40 -11.49 10.99
C PRO A 100 -5.07 -10.79 11.21
N VAL A 101 -4.43 -10.39 10.11
CA VAL A 101 -3.17 -9.62 10.12
C VAL A 101 -3.43 -8.11 10.01
N TRP A 102 -4.51 -7.73 9.32
CA TRP A 102 -4.83 -6.34 8.99
C TRP A 102 -6.12 -5.87 9.65
N GLN A 103 -6.18 -4.58 9.96
CA GLN A 103 -7.46 -3.91 10.21
C GLN A 103 -8.31 -3.89 8.93
N CYS A 104 -9.64 -3.88 9.09
CA CYS A 104 -10.58 -3.83 7.99
C CYS A 104 -10.51 -2.46 7.28
N GLY A 105 -10.50 -2.46 5.94
CA GLY A 105 -10.37 -1.24 5.14
C GLY A 105 -8.98 -0.62 5.18
N TYR A 106 -8.80 0.52 4.51
CA TYR A 106 -7.54 1.27 4.49
C TYR A 106 -7.85 2.76 4.50
N GLN A 107 -6.97 3.57 5.09
CA GLN A 107 -7.07 5.02 5.00
C GLN A 107 -6.42 5.48 3.69
N GLY A 108 -7.07 6.38 2.99
CA GLY A 108 -6.58 6.91 1.72
C GLY A 108 -7.16 8.29 1.50
N GLN A 109 -6.36 9.17 0.92
CA GLN A 109 -6.77 10.52 0.60
C GLN A 109 -6.23 10.90 -0.77
N ILE A 110 -7.05 11.55 -1.59
CA ILE A 110 -6.60 12.11 -2.86
C ILE A 110 -5.68 13.29 -2.56
N ILE A 111 -4.55 13.35 -3.27
CA ILE A 111 -3.59 14.45 -3.20
C ILE A 111 -3.80 15.31 -4.45
N PRO A 112 -4.46 16.47 -4.35
CA PRO A 112 -4.90 17.21 -5.54
C PRO A 112 -3.82 18.12 -6.14
N ASN A 113 -2.77 18.48 -5.39
CA ASN A 113 -1.77 19.44 -5.83
C ASN A 113 -0.33 18.94 -5.60
N SER A 114 0.59 19.48 -6.41
CA SER A 114 2.02 19.14 -6.40
C SER A 114 2.73 19.56 -5.11
N THR A 115 2.32 20.66 -4.47
CA THR A 115 2.89 21.14 -3.20
C THR A 115 2.66 20.12 -2.09
N ARG A 116 1.42 19.63 -1.94
CA ARG A 116 1.05 18.63 -0.94
C ARG A 116 1.69 17.28 -1.26
N LEU A 117 1.81 16.92 -2.53
CA LEU A 117 2.56 15.74 -2.94
C LEU A 117 4.02 15.83 -2.50
N THR A 118 4.66 16.98 -2.72
CA THR A 118 6.05 17.23 -2.30
C THR A 118 6.20 17.15 -0.79
N GLN A 119 5.26 17.72 -0.03
CA GLN A 119 5.23 17.60 1.43
C GLN A 119 5.08 16.15 1.91
N MET A 120 4.21 15.36 1.27
CA MET A 120 4.05 13.95 1.62
C MET A 120 5.31 13.16 1.27
N ARG A 121 5.96 13.41 0.12
CA ARG A 121 7.24 12.81 -0.25
C ARG A 121 8.36 13.14 0.73
N ALA A 122 8.38 14.37 1.27
CA ALA A 122 9.37 14.76 2.27
C ALA A 122 9.14 14.08 3.62
N ARG A 123 7.87 13.80 3.99
CA ARG A 123 7.52 13.06 5.21
C ARG A 123 7.81 11.57 5.12
N LEU A 124 7.58 10.98 3.95
CA LEU A 124 7.92 9.58 3.67
C LEU A 124 9.39 9.51 3.26
N GLY A 125 10.28 9.42 4.25
CA GLY A 125 11.71 9.24 4.01
C GLY A 125 12.00 7.95 3.22
N GLN A 126 13.15 7.88 2.55
CA GLN A 126 13.60 6.62 1.92
C GLN A 126 13.81 5.57 3.02
N SER A 127 12.85 4.67 3.22
CA SER A 127 13.05 3.52 4.09
C SER A 127 13.68 2.38 3.30
N VAL A 128 15.00 2.31 3.46
CA VAL A 128 15.93 1.17 3.34
C VAL A 128 16.26 0.67 1.93
N SER A 129 17.52 0.90 1.53
CA SER A 129 18.30 0.09 0.57
C SER A 129 18.88 -1.12 1.28
#